data_AF-A0A7Y2FW08-F1
#
_entry.id   AF-A0A7Y2FW08-F1
#
_cell.length_a   1.000
_cell.length_b   1.000
_cell.length_c   1.000
_cell.angle_alpha   90.00
_cell.angle_beta   90.00
_cell.angle_gamma   90.00
#
_symmetry.space_group_name_H-M   'P 1'
#
loop_
_entity.id
_entity.type
_entity.pdbx_description
1 polymer ?
#
loop_
_entity_poly.entity_id
_entity_poly.type
_entity_poly.pdbx_seq_one_letter_code
_entity_poly.pdbx_strand_id
1 'polypeptide(L)'
;MDNSNLKNTYSEAWRALLKKELKLEDLDTQTVILENGLQYNPYFDPGKVELESHIPNSMPALSIGHRFVDLPEQLINEYLKVLVQYDLQVFSVEYERKVDWKTLLEGIYPEMLFIDIRGNQACIESFIKFASDLENRTALQFAVPNAYLVEGAHVSLDYTKYSLEEQVQVLRQLKQDLNKIESSEFKICVNIDPHALNSLVFLNALHQIATGSGKNYIIECIRISEQFNESLETGLIQAGSVAVWASVAKVGHIYFNPIEGEDQKEYARLILNIQNLLALESKMNNSNYALQGAYVIEHLTKSLLDKA
;
A
#
# COMPACT_ATOMS: atom_id res chain seq x y z
N MET A 1 -8.46 60.70 -17.98
CA MET A 1 -8.04 59.74 -16.95
C MET A 1 -7.37 58.58 -17.65
N ASP A 2 -6.12 58.33 -17.32
CA ASP A 2 -5.21 57.44 -18.06
C ASP A 2 -5.59 55.97 -17.83
N ASN A 3 -6.16 55.32 -18.86
CA ASN A 3 -6.57 53.90 -18.82
C ASN A 3 -5.37 52.92 -18.79
N SER A 4 -4.14 53.43 -18.88
CA SER A 4 -2.89 52.68 -18.77
C SER A 4 -2.57 52.27 -17.34
N ASN A 5 -2.90 53.12 -16.34
CA ASN A 5 -2.61 52.86 -14.92
C ASN A 5 -3.56 51.83 -14.26
N LEU A 6 -4.78 51.67 -14.77
CA LEU A 6 -5.76 50.68 -14.28
C LEU A 6 -5.51 49.26 -14.83
N LYS A 7 -4.92 49.14 -16.03
CA LYS A 7 -4.56 47.84 -16.62
C LYS A 7 -3.33 47.21 -15.95
N ASN A 8 -2.36 48.03 -15.51
CA ASN A 8 -1.19 47.54 -14.79
C ASN A 8 -1.56 46.99 -13.41
N THR A 9 -2.45 47.65 -12.68
CA THR A 9 -2.88 47.20 -11.34
C THR A 9 -3.69 45.91 -11.36
N TYR A 10 -4.55 45.71 -12.36
CA TYR A 10 -5.29 44.45 -12.52
C TYR A 10 -4.37 43.29 -12.93
N SER A 11 -3.41 43.53 -13.83
CA SER A 11 -2.43 42.51 -14.23
C SER A 11 -1.48 42.15 -13.08
N GLU A 12 -1.09 43.11 -12.26
CA GLU A 12 -0.24 42.89 -11.09
C GLU A 12 -0.99 42.15 -9.98
N ALA A 13 -2.25 42.52 -9.71
CA ALA A 13 -3.10 41.80 -8.77
C ALA A 13 -3.36 40.36 -9.22
N TRP A 14 -3.63 40.12 -10.51
CA TRP A 14 -3.80 38.77 -11.06
C TRP A 14 -2.51 37.94 -10.97
N ARG A 15 -1.35 38.56 -11.23
CA ARG A 15 -0.04 37.89 -11.08
C ARG A 15 0.27 37.57 -9.62
N ALA A 16 -0.05 38.46 -8.69
CA ALA A 16 0.11 38.21 -7.25
C ALA A 16 -0.84 37.09 -6.78
N LEU A 17 -2.08 37.07 -7.27
CA LEU A 17 -3.03 35.99 -6.97
C LEU A 17 -2.54 34.65 -7.52
N LEU A 18 -2.10 34.61 -8.79
CA LEU A 18 -1.49 33.40 -9.38
C LEU A 18 -0.26 32.94 -8.61
N LYS A 19 0.62 33.87 -8.20
CA LYS A 19 1.80 33.53 -7.40
C LYS A 19 1.44 32.97 -6.03
N LYS A 20 0.42 33.51 -5.38
CA LYS A 20 -0.09 33.02 -4.09
C LYS A 20 -0.76 31.64 -4.24
N GLU A 21 -1.65 31.48 -5.21
CA GLU A 21 -2.39 30.23 -5.47
C GLU A 21 -1.46 29.10 -5.92
N LEU A 22 -0.45 29.41 -6.75
CA LEU A 22 0.56 28.46 -7.21
C LEU A 22 1.76 28.34 -6.25
N LYS A 23 1.73 29.01 -5.08
CA LYS A 23 2.83 29.06 -4.08
C LYS A 23 4.19 29.44 -4.67
N LEU A 24 4.21 30.28 -5.70
CA LEU A 24 5.41 30.71 -6.42
C LEU A 24 6.25 31.75 -5.67
N GLU A 25 5.74 32.33 -4.58
CA GLU A 25 6.48 33.29 -3.75
C GLU A 25 7.62 32.62 -2.94
N ASP A 26 7.56 31.29 -2.75
CA ASP A 26 8.62 30.49 -2.10
C ASP A 26 9.75 30.03 -3.06
N LEU A 27 9.66 30.35 -4.35
CA LEU A 27 10.58 29.84 -5.38
C LEU A 27 11.99 30.47 -5.38
N ASP A 28 12.26 31.50 -4.57
CA ASP A 28 13.63 32.04 -4.44
C ASP A 28 14.60 31.00 -3.86
N THR A 29 14.08 30.03 -3.10
CA THR A 29 14.87 28.89 -2.59
C THR A 29 15.09 27.78 -3.62
N GLN A 30 14.40 27.80 -4.77
CA GLN A 30 14.39 26.76 -5.81
C GLN A 30 14.21 25.32 -5.27
N THR A 31 13.72 25.17 -4.04
CA THR A 31 13.66 23.90 -3.33
C THR A 31 12.29 23.76 -2.69
N VAL A 32 11.56 22.72 -3.08
CA VAL A 32 10.28 22.36 -2.48
C VAL A 32 10.56 21.53 -1.23
N ILE A 33 10.15 22.01 -0.06
CA ILE A 33 10.19 21.20 1.16
C ILE A 33 8.95 20.30 1.15
N LEU A 34 9.18 19.00 0.99
CA LEU A 34 8.18 17.96 1.16
C LEU A 34 8.05 17.63 2.65
N GLU A 35 6.99 16.89 3.00
CA GLU A 35 6.79 16.35 4.34
C GLU A 35 8.01 15.54 4.80
N ASN A 36 8.19 15.42 6.13
CA ASN A 36 9.35 14.78 6.76
C ASN A 36 10.70 15.50 6.48
N GLY A 37 10.63 16.77 6.07
CA GLY A 37 11.78 17.63 5.81
C GLY A 37 12.62 17.16 4.62
N LEU A 38 12.02 16.42 3.69
CA LEU A 38 12.64 16.09 2.41
C LEU A 38 12.69 17.35 1.54
N GLN A 39 13.79 17.55 0.84
CA GLN A 39 13.98 18.71 -0.03
C GLN A 39 14.05 18.25 -1.47
N TYR A 40 13.10 18.71 -2.28
CA TYR A 40 13.05 18.45 -3.71
C TYR A 40 13.49 19.70 -4.48
N ASN A 41 14.61 19.61 -5.19
CA ASN A 41 15.03 20.66 -6.12
C ASN A 41 14.65 20.24 -7.56
N PRO A 42 13.63 20.80 -8.21
CA PRO A 42 13.25 20.42 -9.58
C PRO A 42 14.35 20.66 -10.63
N TYR A 43 15.42 21.37 -10.27
CA TYR A 43 16.57 21.69 -11.12
C TYR A 43 17.86 20.95 -10.70
N PHE A 44 17.79 19.91 -9.86
CA PHE A 44 18.98 19.13 -9.52
C PHE A 44 19.55 18.45 -10.78
N ASP A 45 20.88 18.35 -10.86
CA ASP A 45 21.58 17.70 -11.96
C ASP A 45 21.43 16.17 -11.87
N PRO A 46 20.71 15.52 -12.81
CA PRO A 46 20.51 14.07 -12.79
C PRO A 46 21.82 13.27 -12.85
N GLY A 47 22.88 13.85 -13.43
CA GLY A 47 24.20 13.22 -13.54
C GLY A 47 24.93 13.03 -12.21
N LYS A 48 24.39 13.56 -11.10
CA LYS A 48 24.95 13.42 -9.74
C LYS A 48 24.20 12.42 -8.87
N VAL A 49 23.12 11.83 -9.36
CA VAL A 49 22.38 10.81 -8.62
C VAL A 49 23.03 9.45 -8.88
N GLU A 50 23.56 8.84 -7.82
CA GLU A 50 23.98 7.45 -7.86
C GLU A 50 22.72 6.58 -8.03
N LEU A 51 22.61 5.94 -9.19
CA LEU A 51 21.54 4.99 -9.47
C LEU A 51 21.96 3.64 -8.89
N GLU A 52 21.29 3.21 -7.83
CA GLU A 52 21.53 1.89 -7.26
C GLU A 52 20.64 0.85 -7.94
N SER A 53 21.23 -0.30 -8.30
CA SER A 53 20.49 -1.40 -8.93
C SER A 53 19.84 -2.28 -7.87
N HIS A 54 18.76 -1.81 -7.26
CA HIS A 54 17.95 -2.60 -6.33
C HIS A 54 16.71 -3.11 -7.02
N ILE A 55 16.86 -4.17 -7.80
CA ILE A 55 15.72 -4.84 -8.45
C ILE A 55 15.34 -6.02 -7.57
N PRO A 56 14.13 -6.05 -6.99
CA PRO A 56 13.64 -7.25 -6.35
C PRO A 56 13.54 -8.39 -7.39
N ASN A 57 14.01 -9.59 -7.05
CA ASN A 57 14.12 -10.71 -8.00
C ASN A 57 12.76 -11.17 -8.58
N SER A 58 11.68 -10.98 -7.83
CA SER A 58 10.30 -11.19 -8.27
C SER A 58 9.38 -10.44 -7.33
N MET A 59 8.39 -9.72 -7.88
CA MET A 59 7.36 -9.05 -7.10
C MET A 59 5.98 -9.53 -7.55
N PRO A 60 5.06 -9.82 -6.61
CA PRO A 60 3.70 -10.19 -6.97
C PRO A 60 3.01 -9.05 -7.72
N ALA A 61 2.04 -9.41 -8.56
CA ALA A 61 1.10 -8.43 -9.09
C ALA A 61 0.30 -7.82 -7.92
N LEU A 62 -0.15 -6.57 -8.09
CA LEU A 62 -0.98 -5.92 -7.09
C LEU A 62 -2.31 -6.70 -6.94
N SER A 63 -2.60 -7.14 -5.73
CA SER A 63 -3.91 -7.68 -5.35
C SER A 63 -4.63 -6.69 -4.43
N ILE A 64 -5.85 -6.33 -4.80
CA ILE A 64 -6.75 -5.50 -3.98
C ILE A 64 -7.51 -6.42 -3.04
N GLY A 65 -7.35 -6.19 -1.74
CA GLY A 65 -7.94 -7.01 -0.71
C GLY A 65 -9.15 -6.39 -0.02
N HIS A 66 -9.88 -7.24 0.70
CA HIS A 66 -10.94 -6.82 1.61
C HIS A 66 -10.59 -7.17 3.06
N ARG A 67 -10.90 -6.27 4.00
CA ARG A 67 -10.68 -6.50 5.44
C ARG A 67 -12.01 -6.74 6.13
N PHE A 68 -12.09 -7.80 6.92
CA PHE A 68 -13.23 -8.12 7.76
C PHE A 68 -12.80 -8.06 9.23
N VAL A 69 -13.51 -7.30 10.05
CA VAL A 69 -13.20 -7.11 11.46
C VAL A 69 -14.39 -7.55 12.30
N ASP A 70 -14.22 -8.62 13.07
CA ASP A 70 -15.18 -9.19 14.02
C ASP A 70 -16.62 -9.35 13.50
N LEU A 71 -16.77 -9.67 12.21
CA LEU A 71 -18.08 -9.95 11.59
C LEU A 71 -18.49 -11.42 11.80
N PRO A 72 -19.78 -11.77 11.71
CA PRO A 72 -20.19 -13.17 11.73
C PRO A 72 -19.59 -13.97 10.57
N GLU A 73 -19.12 -15.19 10.84
CA GLU A 73 -18.44 -16.05 9.85
C GLU A 73 -19.32 -16.35 8.63
N GLN A 74 -20.62 -16.57 8.84
CA GLN A 74 -21.60 -16.78 7.77
C GLN A 74 -21.71 -15.56 6.85
N LEU A 75 -21.71 -14.36 7.43
CA LEU A 75 -21.77 -13.12 6.67
C LEU A 75 -20.49 -12.92 5.84
N ILE A 76 -19.32 -13.17 6.43
CA ILE A 76 -18.05 -13.12 5.68
C ILE A 76 -18.07 -14.13 4.53
N ASN A 77 -18.55 -15.36 4.76
CA ASN A 77 -18.64 -16.38 3.71
C ASN A 77 -19.51 -15.91 2.53
N GLU A 78 -20.68 -15.32 2.80
CA GLU A 78 -21.54 -14.75 1.77
C GLU A 78 -20.86 -13.63 0.98
N TYR A 79 -20.10 -12.76 1.65
CA TYR A 79 -19.32 -11.71 1.00
C TYR A 79 -18.21 -12.29 0.14
N LEU A 80 -17.42 -13.21 0.68
CA LEU A 80 -16.32 -13.86 -0.03
C LEU A 80 -16.81 -14.61 -1.27
N LYS A 81 -17.91 -15.35 -1.19
CA LYS A 81 -18.52 -16.04 -2.36
C LYS A 81 -18.86 -15.10 -3.50
N VAL A 82 -19.25 -13.85 -3.19
CA VAL A 82 -19.46 -12.82 -4.21
C VAL A 82 -18.12 -12.30 -4.72
N LEU A 83 -17.24 -11.85 -3.83
CA LEU A 83 -16.00 -11.18 -4.21
C LEU A 83 -15.02 -12.09 -4.98
N VAL A 84 -14.97 -13.39 -4.66
CA VAL A 84 -14.15 -14.37 -5.39
C VAL A 84 -14.58 -14.51 -6.85
N GLN A 85 -15.87 -14.31 -7.17
CA GLN A 85 -16.33 -14.27 -8.58
C GLN A 85 -15.78 -13.07 -9.36
N TYR A 86 -15.27 -12.06 -8.65
CA TYR A 86 -14.65 -10.85 -9.20
C TYR A 86 -13.13 -10.84 -9.02
N ASP A 87 -12.50 -12.02 -8.91
CA ASP A 87 -11.04 -12.17 -8.78
C ASP A 87 -10.46 -11.59 -7.49
N LEU A 88 -11.20 -11.72 -6.38
CA LEU A 88 -10.60 -11.52 -5.05
C LEU A 88 -9.49 -12.56 -4.85
N GLN A 89 -8.27 -12.08 -4.63
CA GLN A 89 -7.09 -12.93 -4.40
C GLN A 89 -6.57 -12.86 -2.97
N VAL A 90 -6.92 -11.82 -2.22
CA VAL A 90 -6.41 -11.60 -0.86
C VAL A 90 -7.51 -11.04 0.03
N PHE A 91 -7.62 -11.54 1.26
CA PHE A 91 -8.48 -10.94 2.27
C PHE A 91 -7.83 -11.00 3.64
N SER A 92 -8.25 -10.08 4.51
CA SER A 92 -7.80 -10.04 5.90
C SER A 92 -8.98 -10.27 6.82
N VAL A 93 -8.77 -11.04 7.88
CA VAL A 93 -9.74 -11.27 8.95
C VAL A 93 -9.11 -10.92 10.28
N GLU A 94 -9.85 -10.21 11.11
CA GLU A 94 -9.42 -9.80 12.44
C GLU A 94 -10.45 -10.23 13.48
N TYR A 95 -10.02 -11.11 14.41
CA TYR A 95 -10.88 -11.63 15.47
C TYR A 95 -10.17 -11.72 16.81
N GLU A 96 -10.90 -11.34 17.86
CA GLU A 96 -10.48 -11.52 19.26
C GLU A 96 -11.02 -12.82 19.89
N ARG A 97 -11.42 -13.77 19.05
CA ARG A 97 -11.98 -15.05 19.47
C ARG A 97 -11.58 -16.17 18.51
N LYS A 98 -11.85 -17.40 18.93
CA LYS A 98 -11.80 -18.56 18.05
C LYS A 98 -12.81 -18.40 16.91
N VAL A 99 -12.37 -18.76 15.70
CA VAL A 99 -13.16 -18.65 14.45
C VAL A 99 -13.52 -20.04 13.95
N ASP A 100 -14.74 -20.18 13.42
CA ASP A 100 -15.13 -21.38 12.67
C ASP A 100 -14.76 -21.24 11.18
N TRP A 101 -13.50 -21.58 10.88
CA TRP A 101 -12.94 -21.49 9.52
C TRP A 101 -13.66 -22.36 8.49
N LYS A 102 -14.28 -23.47 8.91
CA LYS A 102 -15.05 -24.33 8.00
C LYS A 102 -16.30 -23.60 7.50
N THR A 103 -16.99 -22.89 8.39
CA THR A 103 -18.14 -22.07 8.04
C THR A 103 -17.71 -20.84 7.24
N LEU A 104 -16.63 -20.15 7.66
CA LEU A 104 -16.13 -18.95 6.98
C LEU A 104 -15.71 -19.23 5.53
N LEU A 105 -15.06 -20.37 5.28
CA LEU A 105 -14.53 -20.77 3.96
C LEU A 105 -15.38 -21.82 3.24
N GLU A 106 -16.63 -22.04 3.68
CA GLU A 106 -17.51 -23.03 3.04
C GLU A 106 -17.69 -22.72 1.55
N GLY A 107 -17.33 -23.68 0.68
CA GLY A 107 -17.44 -23.54 -0.77
C GLY A 107 -16.42 -22.58 -1.41
N ILE A 108 -15.37 -22.21 -0.68
CA ILE A 108 -14.25 -21.40 -1.17
C ILE A 108 -13.00 -22.28 -1.11
N TYR A 109 -12.19 -22.27 -2.17
CA TYR A 109 -10.90 -22.97 -2.23
C TYR A 109 -9.81 -22.09 -1.61
N PRO A 110 -9.35 -22.36 -0.36
CA PRO A 110 -8.41 -21.48 0.33
C PRO A 110 -7.06 -21.36 -0.37
N GLU A 111 -6.66 -22.38 -1.13
CA GLU A 111 -5.43 -22.41 -1.93
C GLU A 111 -5.40 -21.37 -3.07
N MET A 112 -6.55 -20.79 -3.42
CA MET A 112 -6.64 -19.72 -4.42
C MET A 112 -6.50 -18.32 -3.81
N LEU A 113 -6.41 -18.22 -2.48
CA LEU A 113 -6.44 -16.97 -1.75
C LEU A 113 -5.21 -16.82 -0.86
N PHE A 114 -4.72 -15.59 -0.75
CA PHE A 114 -3.86 -15.18 0.34
C PHE A 114 -4.71 -14.78 1.55
N ILE A 115 -4.54 -15.47 2.67
CA ILE A 115 -5.32 -15.23 3.89
C ILE A 115 -4.47 -14.48 4.92
N ASP A 116 -4.81 -13.22 5.17
CA ASP A 116 -4.14 -12.42 6.20
C ASP A 116 -4.88 -12.50 7.54
N ILE A 117 -4.28 -13.17 8.52
CA ILE A 117 -4.93 -13.44 9.80
C ILE A 117 -4.42 -12.46 10.83
N ARG A 118 -5.33 -11.64 11.32
CA ARG A 118 -5.12 -10.68 12.40
C ARG A 118 -5.94 -11.09 13.63
N GLY A 119 -5.48 -10.66 14.78
CA GLY A 119 -6.14 -10.92 16.06
C GLY A 119 -5.31 -11.78 17.00
N ASN A 120 -5.98 -12.32 18.00
CA ASN A 120 -5.29 -12.97 19.11
C ASN A 120 -4.91 -14.43 18.83
N GLN A 121 -4.21 -15.01 19.81
CA GLN A 121 -3.73 -16.40 19.77
C GLN A 121 -4.85 -17.41 19.47
N ALA A 122 -6.07 -17.22 19.99
CA ALA A 122 -7.16 -18.16 19.78
C ALA A 122 -7.65 -18.18 18.31
N CYS A 123 -7.68 -17.01 17.65
CA CYS A 123 -7.96 -16.91 16.22
C CYS A 123 -6.90 -17.68 15.40
N ILE A 124 -5.63 -17.38 15.67
CA ILE A 124 -4.49 -17.92 14.92
C ILE A 124 -4.35 -19.43 15.12
N GLU A 125 -4.40 -19.94 16.34
CA GLU A 125 -4.35 -21.38 16.63
C GLU A 125 -5.50 -22.14 15.97
N SER A 126 -6.69 -21.54 15.94
CA SER A 126 -7.84 -22.15 15.27
C SER A 126 -7.66 -22.24 13.75
N PHE A 127 -7.00 -21.25 13.13
CA PHE A 127 -6.64 -21.31 11.72
C PHE A 127 -5.58 -22.36 11.45
N ILE A 128 -4.51 -22.41 12.25
CA ILE A 128 -3.43 -23.38 12.09
C ILE A 128 -3.99 -24.81 12.14
N LYS A 129 -4.91 -25.06 13.08
CA LYS A 129 -5.60 -26.35 13.19
C LYS A 129 -6.47 -26.64 11.96
N PHE A 130 -7.21 -25.65 11.46
CA PHE A 130 -7.98 -25.80 10.23
C PHE A 130 -7.07 -26.11 9.02
N ALA A 131 -5.98 -25.36 8.88
CA ALA A 131 -5.01 -25.51 7.80
C ALA A 131 -4.26 -26.85 7.84
N SER A 132 -4.03 -27.42 9.03
CA SER A 132 -3.42 -28.74 9.16
C SER A 132 -4.31 -29.88 8.68
N ASP A 133 -5.63 -29.67 8.65
CA ASP A 133 -6.62 -30.66 8.21
C ASP A 133 -6.85 -30.61 6.68
N LEU A 134 -6.25 -29.65 5.96
CA LEU A 134 -6.40 -29.50 4.50
C LEU A 134 -5.44 -30.42 3.74
N GLU A 135 -5.96 -31.11 2.71
CA GLU A 135 -5.18 -32.01 1.86
C GLU A 135 -4.05 -31.28 1.10
N ASN A 136 -4.31 -30.04 0.64
CA ASN A 136 -3.39 -29.22 -0.15
C ASN A 136 -2.70 -28.11 0.68
N ARG A 137 -2.35 -28.39 1.95
CA ARG A 137 -1.75 -27.40 2.85
C ARG A 137 -0.55 -26.65 2.25
N THR A 138 0.27 -27.31 1.44
CA THR A 138 1.47 -26.72 0.84
C THR A 138 1.19 -25.63 -0.20
N ALA A 139 -0.02 -25.56 -0.74
CA ALA A 139 -0.46 -24.51 -1.65
C ALA A 139 -1.11 -23.31 -0.92
N LEU A 140 -1.38 -23.44 0.38
CA LEU A 140 -2.03 -22.40 1.16
C LEU A 140 -1.06 -21.24 1.40
N GLN A 141 -1.47 -20.03 1.00
CA GLN A 141 -0.73 -18.80 1.28
C GLN A 141 -1.43 -18.02 2.38
N PHE A 142 -0.71 -17.74 3.47
CA PHE A 142 -1.28 -17.01 4.59
C PHE A 142 -0.22 -16.23 5.34
N ALA A 143 -0.66 -15.18 6.04
CA ALA A 143 0.19 -14.39 6.93
C ALA A 143 -0.34 -14.42 8.36
N VAL A 144 0.60 -14.39 9.30
CA VAL A 144 0.34 -14.33 10.75
C VAL A 144 1.24 -13.28 11.40
N PRO A 145 0.84 -12.68 12.53
CA PRO A 145 1.70 -11.75 13.25
C PRO A 145 3.02 -12.40 13.68
N ASN A 146 4.12 -11.63 13.66
CA ASN A 146 5.47 -12.12 14.02
C ASN A 146 5.59 -12.83 15.38
N ALA A 147 4.68 -12.58 16.31
CA ALA A 147 4.62 -13.31 17.58
C ALA A 147 4.34 -14.82 17.42
N TYR A 148 3.86 -15.25 16.26
CA TYR A 148 3.43 -16.61 15.98
C TYR A 148 4.25 -17.17 14.81
N LEU A 149 5.33 -17.89 15.12
CA LEU A 149 6.15 -18.55 14.11
C LEU A 149 5.44 -19.82 13.63
N VAL A 150 5.01 -19.82 12.36
CA VAL A 150 4.35 -20.95 11.71
C VAL A 150 5.09 -21.28 10.42
N GLU A 151 5.48 -22.54 10.26
CA GLU A 151 6.15 -23.01 9.06
C GLU A 151 5.25 -22.84 7.82
N GLY A 152 5.80 -22.21 6.78
CA GLY A 152 5.10 -21.90 5.53
C GLY A 152 4.21 -20.65 5.59
N ALA A 153 4.18 -19.92 6.71
CA ALA A 153 3.45 -18.67 6.82
C ALA A 153 4.35 -17.46 6.53
N HIS A 154 3.77 -16.42 5.93
CA HIS A 154 4.39 -15.10 5.93
C HIS A 154 4.32 -14.50 7.34
N VAL A 155 5.48 -14.09 7.86
CA VAL A 155 5.53 -13.34 9.10
C VAL A 155 5.19 -11.87 8.84
N SER A 156 4.11 -11.38 9.45
CA SER A 156 3.67 -9.98 9.34
C SER A 156 4.43 -9.07 10.30
N LEU A 157 5.10 -8.07 9.72
CA LEU A 157 5.68 -6.91 10.41
C LEU A 157 4.73 -5.73 10.28
N ASP A 158 3.99 -5.46 11.36
CA ASP A 158 2.94 -4.46 11.35
C ASP A 158 3.45 -3.10 11.84
N TYR A 159 3.54 -2.15 10.90
CA TYR A 159 3.90 -0.75 11.13
C TYR A 159 2.70 0.19 10.94
N THR A 160 1.47 -0.33 10.86
CA THR A 160 0.24 0.47 10.69
C THR A 160 -0.14 1.28 11.94
N LYS A 161 0.55 1.07 13.06
CA LYS A 161 0.45 1.92 14.25
C LYS A 161 1.20 3.25 14.13
N TYR A 162 2.14 3.36 13.19
CA TYR A 162 2.91 4.58 12.96
C TYR A 162 2.10 5.53 12.08
N SER A 163 2.21 6.83 12.38
CA SER A 163 1.59 7.86 11.56
C SER A 163 2.34 8.03 10.23
N LEU A 164 1.72 8.73 9.27
CA LEU A 164 2.30 8.95 7.94
C LEU A 164 3.59 9.80 7.99
N GLU A 165 3.78 10.58 9.04
CA GLU A 165 4.97 11.41 9.29
C GLU A 165 6.13 10.61 9.91
N GLU A 166 5.85 9.43 10.47
CA GLU A 166 6.84 8.60 11.18
C GLU A 166 7.61 7.64 10.27
N GLN A 167 7.64 7.88 8.95
CA GLN A 167 8.30 7.03 7.95
C GLN A 167 9.76 6.69 8.31
N VAL A 168 10.55 7.67 8.77
CA VAL A 168 11.95 7.44 9.19
C VAL A 168 12.03 6.43 10.34
N GLN A 169 11.10 6.50 11.29
CA GLN A 169 11.03 5.55 12.40
C GLN A 169 10.62 4.16 11.93
N VAL A 170 9.68 4.06 10.99
CA VAL A 170 9.30 2.79 10.36
C VAL A 170 10.51 2.14 9.68
N LEU A 171 11.27 2.88 8.87
CA LEU A 171 12.45 2.36 8.19
C LEU A 171 13.53 1.88 9.18
N ARG A 172 13.77 2.63 10.27
CA ARG A 172 14.69 2.22 11.35
C ARG A 172 14.24 0.93 12.02
N GLN A 173 12.96 0.83 12.36
CA GLN A 173 12.40 -0.34 13.02
C GLN A 173 12.45 -1.56 12.10
N LEU A 174 12.11 -1.40 10.82
CA LEU A 174 12.22 -2.45 9.81
C LEU A 174 13.65 -3.01 9.72
N LYS A 175 14.68 -2.15 9.63
CA LYS A 175 16.09 -2.60 9.63
C LYS A 175 16.41 -3.47 10.86
N GLN A 176 15.88 -3.12 12.03
CA GLN A 176 16.10 -3.87 13.27
C GLN A 176 15.33 -5.20 13.29
N ASP A 177 14.09 -5.20 12.81
CA ASP A 177 13.24 -6.39 12.83
C ASP A 177 13.69 -7.43 11.81
N LEU A 178 14.15 -7.01 10.62
CA LEU A 178 14.66 -7.93 9.59
C LEU A 178 15.83 -8.79 10.06
N ASN A 179 16.66 -8.26 10.96
CA ASN A 179 17.77 -8.99 11.59
C ASN A 179 17.31 -10.03 12.62
N LYS A 180 16.07 -9.92 13.12
CA LYS A 180 15.51 -10.80 14.16
C LYS A 180 14.56 -11.86 13.61
N ILE A 181 14.00 -11.64 12.42
CA ILE A 181 13.06 -12.58 11.81
C ILE A 181 13.82 -13.81 11.34
N GLU A 182 13.37 -14.99 11.74
CA GLU A 182 13.94 -16.25 11.27
C GLU A 182 13.29 -16.73 9.96
N SER A 183 12.05 -16.31 9.69
CA SER A 183 11.32 -16.69 8.48
C SER A 183 12.04 -16.26 7.20
N SER A 184 12.02 -17.14 6.19
CA SER A 184 12.44 -16.84 4.81
C SER A 184 11.47 -15.94 4.08
N GLU A 185 10.23 -15.84 4.56
CA GLU A 185 9.15 -15.06 3.94
C GLU A 185 8.48 -14.16 4.98
N PHE A 186 8.35 -12.88 4.64
CA PHE A 186 7.72 -11.91 5.51
C PHE A 186 6.82 -10.96 4.73
N LYS A 187 6.01 -10.22 5.46
CA LYS A 187 5.13 -9.19 4.92
C LYS A 187 5.33 -7.91 5.72
N ILE A 188 5.43 -6.79 5.04
CA ILE A 188 5.54 -5.45 5.65
C ILE A 188 4.18 -4.79 5.53
N CYS A 189 3.50 -4.50 6.65
CA CYS A 189 2.23 -3.78 6.65
C CYS A 189 2.48 -2.31 7.00
N VAL A 190 2.11 -1.39 6.10
CA VAL A 190 2.26 0.05 6.31
C VAL A 190 1.00 0.81 5.93
N ASN A 191 0.83 1.97 6.53
CA ASN A 191 -0.13 2.95 6.04
C ASN A 191 0.47 3.73 4.88
N ILE A 192 -0.37 4.08 3.91
CA ILE A 192 0.00 4.94 2.80
C ILE A 192 -0.97 6.10 2.67
N ASP A 193 -0.42 7.20 2.18
CA ASP A 193 -1.14 8.42 1.88
C ASP A 193 -1.52 8.46 0.38
N PRO A 194 -2.67 9.07 -0.01
CA PRO A 194 -3.00 9.31 -1.42
C PRO A 194 -1.98 10.15 -2.21
N HIS A 195 -1.09 10.92 -1.57
CA HIS A 195 -0.03 11.67 -2.23
C HIS A 195 1.04 10.73 -2.80
N ALA A 196 0.98 10.52 -4.11
CA ALA A 196 1.84 9.60 -4.82
C ALA A 196 3.34 9.82 -4.56
N LEU A 197 3.85 11.06 -4.56
CA LEU A 197 5.29 11.29 -4.41
C LEU A 197 5.83 10.79 -3.06
N ASN A 198 5.14 11.11 -1.96
CA ASN A 198 5.56 10.68 -0.61
C ASN A 198 5.47 9.16 -0.48
N SER A 199 4.36 8.57 -0.93
CA SER A 199 4.16 7.12 -0.90
C SER A 199 5.16 6.37 -1.78
N LEU A 200 5.44 6.82 -3.00
CA LEU A 200 6.41 6.19 -3.90
C LEU A 200 7.83 6.22 -3.33
N VAL A 201 8.27 7.34 -2.75
CA VAL A 201 9.59 7.46 -2.12
C VAL A 201 9.70 6.52 -0.92
N PHE A 202 8.68 6.49 -0.07
CA PHE A 202 8.66 5.61 1.11
C PHE A 202 8.64 4.14 0.73
N LEU A 203 7.80 3.74 -0.24
CA LEU A 203 7.73 2.37 -0.73
C LEU A 203 9.05 1.92 -1.38
N ASN A 204 9.69 2.79 -2.17
CA ASN A 204 11.01 2.51 -2.74
C ASN A 204 12.05 2.29 -1.62
N ALA A 205 12.03 3.10 -0.55
CA ALA A 205 12.90 2.92 0.60
C ALA A 205 12.66 1.57 1.31
N LEU A 206 11.40 1.15 1.46
CA LEU A 206 11.06 -0.17 2.01
C LEU A 206 11.60 -1.29 1.13
N HIS A 207 11.45 -1.21 -0.19
CA HIS A 207 12.00 -2.18 -1.13
C HIS A 207 13.52 -2.30 -1.02
N GLN A 208 14.25 -1.19 -0.93
CA GLN A 208 15.71 -1.22 -0.80
C GLN A 208 16.16 -1.92 0.50
N ILE A 209 15.52 -1.60 1.63
CA ILE A 209 15.82 -2.24 2.92
C ILE A 209 15.47 -3.74 2.88
N ALA A 210 14.28 -4.09 2.37
CA ALA A 210 13.80 -5.46 2.33
C ALA A 210 14.63 -6.34 1.38
N THR A 211 15.01 -5.82 0.21
CA THR A 211 15.86 -6.52 -0.76
C THR A 211 17.24 -6.84 -0.17
N GLY A 212 17.79 -5.94 0.64
CA GLY A 212 19.05 -6.17 1.36
C GLY A 212 19.02 -7.34 2.35
N SER A 213 17.83 -7.82 2.75
CA SER A 213 17.70 -8.99 3.64
C SER A 213 17.90 -10.34 2.95
N GLY A 214 17.80 -10.39 1.61
CA GLY A 214 17.87 -11.63 0.83
C GLY A 214 16.68 -12.58 1.01
N LYS A 215 15.62 -12.17 1.70
CA LYS A 215 14.40 -12.94 1.97
C LYS A 215 13.26 -12.56 1.04
N ASN A 216 12.27 -13.44 0.88
CA ASN A 216 11.06 -13.13 0.12
C ASN A 216 10.17 -12.19 0.93
N TYR A 217 9.59 -11.19 0.27
CA TYR A 217 8.73 -10.23 0.95
C TYR A 217 7.57 -9.75 0.11
N ILE A 218 6.52 -9.36 0.82
CA ILE A 218 5.35 -8.68 0.28
C ILE A 218 5.21 -7.35 1.01
N ILE A 219 5.00 -6.26 0.28
CA ILE A 219 4.55 -5.00 0.89
C ILE A 219 3.03 -4.97 0.82
N GLU A 220 2.42 -4.77 1.98
CA GLU A 220 1.01 -4.53 2.15
C GLU A 220 0.77 -3.08 2.55
N CYS A 221 -0.17 -2.44 1.86
CA CYS A 221 -0.55 -1.07 2.13
C CYS A 221 -2.00 -0.96 2.58
N ILE A 222 -2.23 -0.15 3.61
CA ILE A 222 -3.56 0.27 4.03
C ILE A 222 -3.69 1.74 3.67
N ARG A 223 -4.64 2.07 2.80
CA ARG A 223 -4.92 3.45 2.49
C ARG A 223 -5.63 4.09 3.68
N ILE A 224 -4.95 5.01 4.36
CA ILE A 224 -5.63 5.90 5.30
C ILE A 224 -6.35 6.98 4.49
N SER A 225 -7.63 7.19 4.80
CA SER A 225 -8.38 8.36 4.36
C SER A 225 -8.98 8.98 5.60
N GLU A 226 -8.66 10.25 5.88
CA GLU A 226 -9.24 11.03 6.98
C GLU A 226 -10.73 11.32 6.75
N GLN A 227 -11.19 11.17 5.49
CA GLN A 227 -12.57 11.33 5.09
C GLN A 227 -13.11 9.98 4.59
N PHE A 228 -14.23 9.53 5.14
CA PHE A 228 -15.02 8.50 4.48
C PHE A 228 -15.41 9.02 3.10
N ASN A 229 -15.33 8.15 2.08
CA ASN A 229 -15.72 8.57 0.74
C ASN A 229 -17.22 8.86 0.76
N GLU A 230 -17.59 10.13 0.53
CA GLU A 230 -18.99 10.58 0.57
C GLU A 230 -19.83 9.96 -0.56
N SER A 231 -19.21 9.46 -1.63
CA SER A 231 -19.87 8.79 -2.75
C SER A 231 -19.08 7.60 -3.30
N LEU A 232 -19.80 6.66 -3.94
CA LEU A 232 -19.23 5.52 -4.65
C LEU A 232 -18.21 5.95 -5.70
N GLU A 233 -18.55 6.95 -6.53
CA GLU A 233 -17.71 7.43 -7.62
C GLU A 233 -16.40 8.04 -7.10
N THR A 234 -16.48 8.88 -6.06
CA THR A 234 -15.31 9.50 -5.44
C THR A 234 -14.38 8.43 -4.88
N GLY A 235 -14.93 7.44 -4.19
CA GLY A 235 -14.16 6.33 -3.66
C GLY A 235 -13.48 5.49 -4.73
N LEU A 236 -14.13 5.30 -5.88
CA LEU A 236 -13.56 4.54 -7.00
C LEU A 236 -12.43 5.29 -7.71
N ILE A 237 -12.60 6.60 -7.94
CA ILE A 237 -11.55 7.44 -8.55
C ILE A 237 -10.29 7.43 -7.69
N GLN A 238 -10.47 7.60 -6.38
CA GLN A 238 -9.34 7.60 -5.45
C GLN A 238 -8.69 6.21 -5.35
N ALA A 239 -9.48 5.13 -5.27
CA ALA A 239 -8.95 3.78 -5.28
C ALA A 239 -8.17 3.48 -6.57
N GLY A 240 -8.67 3.92 -7.72
CA GLY A 240 -7.99 3.77 -9.01
C GLY A 240 -6.66 4.50 -9.07
N SER A 241 -6.64 5.77 -8.65
CA SER A 241 -5.41 6.57 -8.59
C SER A 241 -4.34 5.90 -7.71
N VAL A 242 -4.75 5.44 -6.52
CA VAL A 242 -3.87 4.77 -5.57
C VAL A 242 -3.37 3.42 -6.10
N ALA A 243 -4.25 2.61 -6.67
CA ALA A 243 -3.89 1.32 -7.24
C ALA A 243 -2.87 1.44 -8.38
N VAL A 244 -2.96 2.48 -9.21
CA VAL A 244 -1.99 2.74 -10.29
C VAL A 244 -0.58 2.92 -9.73
N TRP A 245 -0.38 3.86 -8.80
CA TRP A 245 0.97 4.10 -8.31
C TRP A 245 1.44 3.00 -7.35
N ALA A 246 0.54 2.31 -6.64
CA ALA A 246 0.87 1.13 -5.84
C ALA A 246 1.38 -0.01 -6.73
N SER A 247 0.76 -0.23 -7.90
CA SER A 247 1.22 -1.18 -8.91
C SER A 247 2.61 -0.82 -9.45
N VAL A 248 2.83 0.46 -9.76
CA VAL A 248 4.14 0.99 -10.20
C VAL A 248 5.20 0.78 -9.12
N ALA A 249 4.84 0.98 -7.85
CA ALA A 249 5.69 0.77 -6.69
C ALA A 249 5.91 -0.70 -6.33
N LYS A 250 5.23 -1.65 -6.98
CA LYS A 250 5.26 -3.09 -6.64
C LYS A 250 4.78 -3.43 -5.23
N VAL A 251 3.73 -2.72 -4.79
CA VAL A 251 2.92 -3.16 -3.66
C VAL A 251 2.26 -4.49 -4.02
N GLY A 252 2.35 -5.48 -3.15
CA GLY A 252 1.73 -6.78 -3.37
C GLY A 252 0.25 -6.77 -2.98
N HIS A 253 -0.08 -6.27 -1.79
CA HIS A 253 -1.47 -6.21 -1.33
C HIS A 253 -1.87 -4.77 -0.97
N ILE A 254 -3.07 -4.35 -1.34
CA ILE A 254 -3.62 -3.07 -0.92
C ILE A 254 -5.05 -3.21 -0.39
N TYR A 255 -5.35 -2.53 0.70
CA TYR A 255 -6.68 -2.45 1.28
C TYR A 255 -7.18 -1.02 1.28
N PHE A 256 -8.40 -0.83 0.79
CA PHE A 256 -9.11 0.44 0.81
C PHE A 256 -10.10 0.48 1.96
N ASN A 257 -10.29 1.67 2.53
CA ASN A 257 -11.36 1.90 3.50
C ASN A 257 -12.73 1.64 2.85
N PRO A 258 -13.69 1.04 3.59
CA PRO A 258 -15.05 0.89 3.10
C PRO A 258 -15.71 2.25 2.87
N ILE A 259 -16.71 2.28 2.01
CA ILE A 259 -17.65 3.40 1.91
C ILE A 259 -18.85 3.16 2.84
N GLU A 260 -19.49 4.23 3.31
CA GLU A 260 -20.71 4.14 4.12
C GLU A 260 -21.94 3.86 3.23
N GLY A 261 -22.94 3.21 3.81
CA GLY A 261 -24.25 3.01 3.17
C GLY A 261 -24.41 1.68 2.42
N GLU A 262 -25.52 1.59 1.67
CA GLU A 262 -25.95 0.35 0.98
C GLU A 262 -24.99 -0.07 -0.15
N ASP A 263 -24.17 0.87 -0.65
CA ASP A 263 -23.27 0.66 -1.78
C ASP A 263 -21.95 -0.06 -1.41
N GLN A 264 -21.69 -0.36 -0.13
CA GLN A 264 -20.42 -0.94 0.32
C GLN A 264 -20.04 -2.22 -0.44
N LYS A 265 -21.01 -3.11 -0.68
CA LYS A 265 -20.79 -4.38 -1.39
C LYS A 265 -20.46 -4.14 -2.87
N GLU A 266 -21.14 -3.19 -3.47
CA GLU A 266 -20.92 -2.79 -4.86
C GLU A 266 -19.57 -2.10 -5.04
N TYR A 267 -19.17 -1.25 -4.08
CA TYR A 267 -17.85 -0.67 -4.03
C TYR A 267 -16.75 -1.73 -3.94
N ALA A 268 -16.88 -2.68 -3.00
CA ALA A 268 -15.93 -3.78 -2.84
C ALA A 268 -15.80 -4.62 -4.12
N ARG A 269 -16.90 -4.81 -4.85
CA ARG A 269 -16.91 -5.47 -6.17
C ARG A 269 -16.18 -4.64 -7.23
N LEU A 270 -16.49 -3.34 -7.31
CA LEU A 270 -15.96 -2.45 -8.35
C LEU A 270 -14.47 -2.16 -8.17
N ILE A 271 -13.95 -2.10 -6.94
CA ILE A 271 -12.50 -1.96 -6.74
C ILE A 271 -11.71 -3.18 -7.24
N LEU A 272 -12.28 -4.38 -7.23
CA LEU A 272 -11.61 -5.56 -7.82
C LEU A 272 -11.53 -5.47 -9.35
N ASN A 273 -12.47 -4.78 -10.00
CA ASN A 273 -12.35 -4.50 -11.44
C ASN A 273 -11.15 -3.60 -11.75
N ILE A 274 -10.74 -2.72 -10.83
CA ILE A 274 -9.53 -1.90 -11.00
C ILE A 274 -8.29 -2.81 -11.09
N GLN A 275 -8.17 -3.82 -10.23
CA GLN A 275 -7.10 -4.82 -10.31
C GLN A 275 -7.11 -5.51 -11.68
N ASN A 276 -8.27 -5.95 -12.16
CA ASN A 276 -8.39 -6.63 -13.44
C ASN A 276 -8.00 -5.72 -14.62
N LEU A 277 -8.43 -4.46 -14.62
CA LEU A 277 -8.03 -3.47 -15.63
C LEU A 277 -6.52 -3.21 -15.62
N LEU A 278 -5.92 -3.11 -14.43
CA LEU A 278 -4.47 -2.95 -14.30
C LEU A 278 -3.74 -4.20 -14.83
N ALA A 279 -4.22 -5.40 -14.51
CA ALA A 279 -3.58 -6.63 -14.94
C ALA A 279 -3.69 -6.90 -16.45
N LEU A 280 -4.86 -6.65 -17.03
CA LEU A 280 -5.18 -7.02 -18.41
C LEU A 280 -4.90 -5.92 -19.43
N GLU A 281 -5.07 -4.64 -19.05
CA GLU A 281 -5.09 -3.54 -20.02
C GLU A 281 -3.91 -2.55 -19.86
N SER A 282 -3.43 -2.34 -18.64
CA SER A 282 -2.48 -1.24 -18.37
C SER A 282 -1.04 -1.49 -18.84
N LYS A 283 -0.68 -2.76 -19.11
CA LYS A 283 0.71 -3.23 -19.33
C LYS A 283 1.69 -2.90 -18.19
N MET A 284 1.25 -2.38 -17.05
CA MET A 284 2.12 -2.02 -15.91
C MET A 284 2.85 -3.24 -15.34
N ASN A 285 2.25 -4.43 -15.47
CA ASN A 285 2.85 -5.69 -15.07
C ASN A 285 4.03 -6.14 -15.95
N ASN A 286 4.25 -5.55 -17.13
CA ASN A 286 5.30 -5.95 -18.07
C ASN A 286 6.67 -5.33 -17.78
N SER A 287 6.78 -4.43 -16.79
CA SER A 287 8.04 -3.80 -16.38
C SER A 287 8.55 -4.39 -15.06
N ASN A 288 9.84 -4.71 -14.97
CA ASN A 288 10.44 -5.34 -13.78
C ASN A 288 10.35 -4.42 -12.54
N TYR A 289 10.68 -3.13 -12.68
CA TYR A 289 10.46 -2.13 -11.65
C TYR A 289 10.43 -0.72 -12.25
N ALA A 290 9.24 -0.10 -12.35
CA ALA A 290 9.07 1.15 -13.09
C ALA A 290 9.61 2.40 -12.38
N LEU A 291 9.84 2.34 -11.07
CA LEU A 291 10.45 3.43 -10.30
C LEU A 291 11.98 3.48 -10.45
N GLN A 292 12.60 2.38 -10.89
CA GLN A 292 14.04 2.31 -11.02
C GLN A 292 14.56 3.36 -12.00
N GLY A 293 15.56 4.13 -11.58
CA GLY A 293 16.17 5.13 -12.45
C GLY A 293 15.37 6.43 -12.58
N ALA A 294 14.23 6.54 -11.88
CA ALA A 294 13.53 7.80 -11.75
C ALA A 294 14.32 8.72 -10.80
N TYR A 295 15.14 9.61 -11.36
CA TYR A 295 16.10 10.43 -10.61
C TYR A 295 15.51 11.12 -9.38
N VAL A 296 14.28 11.63 -9.47
CA VAL A 296 13.59 12.30 -8.35
C VAL A 296 13.30 11.31 -7.23
N ILE A 297 12.76 10.13 -7.56
CA ILE A 297 12.44 9.09 -6.58
C ILE A 297 13.72 8.57 -5.94
N GLU A 298 14.75 8.28 -6.72
CA GLU A 298 16.04 7.78 -6.21
C GLU A 298 16.71 8.80 -5.26
N HIS A 299 16.75 10.08 -5.66
CA HIS A 299 17.33 11.14 -4.84
C HIS A 299 16.60 11.33 -3.50
N LEU A 300 15.26 11.37 -3.54
CA LEU A 300 14.45 11.52 -2.34
C LEU A 300 14.50 10.25 -1.47
N THR A 301 14.55 9.06 -2.09
CA THR A 301 14.70 7.78 -1.38
C THR A 301 16.02 7.73 -0.62
N LYS A 302 17.13 8.09 -1.27
CA LYS A 302 18.45 8.18 -0.62
C LYS A 302 18.42 9.16 0.56
N SER A 303 17.84 10.34 0.35
CA SER A 303 17.69 11.35 1.42
C SER A 303 16.85 10.86 2.59
N LEU A 304 15.82 10.05 2.34
CA LEU A 304 14.99 9.44 3.38
C LEU A 304 15.74 8.33 4.12
N LEU A 305 16.49 7.49 3.40
CA LEU A 305 17.31 6.42 3.96
C LEU A 305 18.48 6.92 4.80
N ASP A 306 19.14 8.02 4.38
CA ASP A 306 20.24 8.66 5.12
C ASP A 306 19.77 9.20 6.47
N LYS A 307 18.49 9.60 6.56
CA LYS A 307 17.87 10.00 7.82
C LYS A 307 17.50 8.80 8.70
N ALA A 308 17.29 7.61 8.14
CA ALA A 308 16.81 6.41 8.83
C ALA A 308 17.95 5.56 9.39
#